data_AF-A0A937V6Y3-F1
#
_entry.id   AF-A0A937V6Y3-F1
#
_cell.length_a   1.000
_cell.length_b   1.000
_cell.length_c   1.000
_cell.angle_alpha   90.00
_cell.angle_beta   90.00
_cell.angle_gamma   90.00
#
_symmetry.space_group_name_H-M   'P 1'
#
loop_
_entity.id
_entity.type
_entity.pdbx_description
1 polymer ?
#
loop_
_entity_poly.entity_id
_entity_poly.type
_entity_poly.pdbx_seq_one_letter_code
_entity_poly.pdbx_strand_id
1 'polypeptide(L)'
;MRRRFPIILLTLVAAGVVAGCGAAPATPAEVVVPQATQAAPPQARTAEPSPLPAEPAAAPTPTARAGLEATDPTSVTLASGKPALVEFFAFW
;
A
#
# COMPACT_ATOMS: atom_id res chain seq x y z
N MET A 1 -4.38 -37.34 36.43
CA MET A 1 -3.75 -36.50 35.39
C MET A 1 -4.62 -35.31 34.91
N ARG A 2 -5.93 -35.26 35.18
CA ARG A 2 -6.83 -34.19 34.67
C ARG A 2 -6.68 -32.78 35.30
N ARG A 3 -6.05 -32.66 36.47
CA ARG A 3 -5.91 -31.36 37.18
C ARG A 3 -4.72 -30.50 36.73
N ARG A 4 -3.77 -31.04 35.94
CA ARG A 4 -2.59 -30.30 35.46
C ARG A 4 -2.81 -29.61 34.11
N PHE A 5 -3.82 -30.03 33.37
CA PHE A 5 -4.17 -29.49 32.05
C PHE A 5 -4.55 -28.00 32.05
N PRO A 6 -5.36 -27.47 33.00
CA PRO A 6 -5.70 -26.05 32.98
C PRO A 6 -4.52 -25.15 33.33
N ILE A 7 -3.57 -25.64 34.15
CA ILE A 7 -2.37 -24.88 34.53
C ILE A 7 -1.42 -24.74 33.33
N ILE A 8 -1.22 -25.82 32.58
CA ILE A 8 -0.36 -25.82 31.37
C ILE A 8 -0.95 -24.89 30.30
N LEU A 9 -2.27 -24.90 30.13
CA LEU A 9 -2.95 -24.04 29.17
C LEU A 9 -2.81 -22.55 29.54
N LEU A 10 -2.96 -22.21 30.82
CA LEU A 10 -2.81 -20.84 31.32
C LEU A 10 -1.38 -20.31 31.13
N THR A 11 -0.36 -21.15 31.38
CA THR A 11 1.05 -20.77 31.17
C THR A 11 1.40 -20.52 29.70
N LEU A 12 0.80 -21.27 28.77
CA LEU A 12 1.02 -21.10 27.34
C LEU A 12 0.40 -19.80 26.81
N VAL A 13 -0.79 -19.44 27.29
CA VAL A 13 -1.46 -18.18 26.91
C VAL A 13 -0.70 -16.97 27.46
N ALA A 14 -0.20 -17.03 28.69
CA ALA A 14 0.57 -15.93 29.28
C ALA A 14 1.91 -15.68 28.56
N ALA A 15 2.59 -16.73 28.08
CA ALA A 15 3.84 -16.59 27.33
C ALA A 15 3.64 -15.95 25.95
N GLY A 16 2.47 -16.15 25.31
CA GLY A 16 2.17 -15.57 24.00
C GLY A 16 1.97 -14.05 24.00
N VAL A 17 1.52 -13.47 25.12
CA VAL A 17 1.20 -12.04 25.21
C VAL A 17 2.46 -11.15 25.34
N VAL A 18 3.57 -11.69 25.86
CA VAL A 18 4.79 -10.91 26.13
C VAL A 18 5.66 -10.71 24.87
N ALA A 19 5.49 -11.53 23.83
CA ALA A 19 6.33 -11.50 22.63
C ALA A 19 5.93 -10.44 21.57
N GLY A 20 4.88 -9.63 21.82
CA GLY A 20 4.29 -8.74 20.81
C GLY A 20 4.81 -7.29 20.77
N CYS A 21 5.60 -6.83 21.74
CA CYS A 21 6.09 -5.44 21.77
C CYS A 21 7.54 -5.35 21.25
N GLY A 22 7.71 -5.46 19.94
CA GLY A 22 8.94 -5.06 19.24
C GLY A 22 8.96 -3.55 18.99
N ALA A 23 10.11 -2.92 19.21
CA ALA A 23 10.33 -1.48 19.11
C ALA A 23 10.07 -0.94 17.68
N ALA A 24 9.54 0.29 17.62
CA ALA A 24 9.27 1.01 16.37
C ALA A 24 10.55 1.30 15.57
N PRO A 25 10.51 1.24 14.22
CA PRO A 25 11.66 1.59 13.40
C PRO A 25 11.90 3.10 13.37
N ALA A 26 13.19 3.48 13.35
CA ALA A 26 13.66 4.86 13.31
C ALA A 26 13.30 5.58 12.00
N THR A 27 12.96 6.85 12.13
CA THR A 27 12.61 7.78 11.05
C THR A 27 13.80 8.02 10.10
N PRO A 28 13.60 8.04 8.76
CA PRO A 28 14.65 8.40 7.82
C PRO A 28 15.07 9.87 7.95
N ALA A 29 16.37 10.12 7.76
CA ALA A 29 16.96 11.46 7.76
C ALA A 29 16.45 12.32 6.60
N GLU A 30 16.22 13.60 6.87
CA GLU A 30 15.77 14.62 5.93
C GLU A 30 16.85 14.92 4.88
N VAL A 31 16.48 14.77 3.60
CA VAL A 31 17.34 15.09 2.45
C VAL A 31 17.16 16.57 2.13
N VAL A 32 18.23 17.36 2.26
CA VAL A 32 18.26 18.76 1.81
C VAL A 32 18.31 18.78 0.27
N VAL A 33 17.25 19.31 -0.35
CA VAL A 33 17.16 19.52 -1.80
C VAL A 33 17.82 20.87 -2.17
N PRO A 34 18.62 20.95 -3.26
CA PRO A 34 19.17 22.23 -3.72
C PRO A 34 18.06 23.18 -4.18
N GLN A 35 18.10 24.44 -3.72
CA GLN A 35 17.20 25.49 -4.22
C GLN A 35 17.50 25.81 -5.70
N ALA A 36 16.47 25.73 -6.54
CA ALA A 36 16.54 26.18 -7.92
C ALA A 36 16.73 27.71 -8.00
N THR A 37 17.68 28.14 -8.83
CA THR A 37 17.84 29.54 -9.24
C THR A 37 16.56 30.04 -9.90
N GLN A 38 16.03 31.16 -9.42
CA GLN A 38 14.81 31.78 -9.93
C GLN A 38 15.06 32.36 -11.33
N ALA A 39 14.38 31.81 -12.34
CA ALA A 39 14.38 32.38 -13.69
C ALA A 39 13.48 33.63 -13.73
N ALA A 40 13.87 34.61 -14.56
CA ALA A 40 13.17 35.88 -14.75
C ALA A 40 11.68 35.70 -15.14
N PRO A 41 10.79 36.63 -14.76
CA PRO A 41 9.36 36.49 -15.01
C PRO A 41 9.05 36.49 -16.52
N PRO A 42 8.17 35.59 -16.99
CA PRO A 42 7.79 35.53 -18.39
C PRO A 42 6.97 36.76 -18.76
N GLN A 43 7.29 37.37 -19.91
CA GLN A 43 6.47 38.44 -20.48
C GLN A 43 5.07 37.91 -20.81
N ALA A 44 4.04 38.61 -20.33
CA ALA A 44 2.65 38.24 -20.53
C ALA A 44 2.28 38.31 -22.02
N ARG A 45 2.06 37.14 -22.64
CA ARG A 45 1.32 37.03 -23.91
C ARG A 45 -0.17 37.07 -23.59
N THR A 46 -0.92 37.85 -24.36
CA THR A 46 -2.39 37.78 -24.39
C THR A 46 -2.80 36.34 -24.71
N ALA A 47 -3.51 35.71 -23.78
CA ALA A 47 -4.02 34.35 -23.95
C ALA A 47 -5.22 34.39 -24.91
N GLU A 48 -5.15 33.61 -25.99
CA GLU A 48 -6.35 33.27 -26.77
C GLU A 48 -7.34 32.49 -25.88
N PRO A 49 -8.66 32.58 -26.17
CA PRO A 49 -9.65 31.78 -25.46
C PRO A 49 -9.33 30.30 -25.63
N SER A 50 -8.92 29.65 -24.53
CA SER A 50 -8.79 28.19 -24.51
C SER A 50 -10.19 27.57 -24.67
N PRO A 51 -10.40 26.61 -25.58
CA PRO A 51 -11.63 25.85 -25.59
C PRO A 51 -11.82 25.20 -24.21
N LEU A 52 -13.07 25.22 -23.72
CA LEU A 52 -13.46 24.54 -22.49
C LEU A 52 -13.08 23.05 -22.60
N PRO A 53 -12.53 22.42 -21.54
CA PRO A 53 -12.28 20.98 -21.55
C PRO A 53 -13.60 20.27 -21.85
N ALA A 54 -13.61 19.44 -22.90
CA ALA A 54 -14.73 18.52 -23.13
C ALA A 54 -14.86 17.62 -21.90
N GLU A 55 -16.10 17.44 -21.42
CA GLU A 55 -16.39 16.51 -20.33
C GLU A 55 -15.88 15.11 -20.74
N PRO A 56 -15.02 14.46 -19.94
CA PRO A 56 -14.54 13.14 -20.27
C PRO A 56 -15.73 12.19 -20.41
N ALA A 57 -15.88 11.58 -21.58
CA ALA A 57 -16.85 10.52 -21.77
C ALA A 57 -16.65 9.47 -20.67
N ALA A 58 -17.75 9.03 -20.05
CA ALA A 58 -17.71 8.08 -18.96
C ALA A 58 -16.87 6.86 -19.37
N ALA A 59 -15.76 6.64 -18.64
CA ALA A 59 -14.87 5.52 -18.91
C ALA A 59 -15.67 4.20 -18.71
N PRO A 60 -15.49 3.20 -19.59
CA PRO A 60 -16.15 1.92 -19.42
C PRO A 60 -15.77 1.34 -18.05
N THR A 61 -16.77 1.01 -17.24
CA THR A 61 -16.53 0.43 -15.92
C THR A 61 -16.14 -1.04 -16.10
N PRO A 62 -14.95 -1.47 -15.66
CA PRO A 62 -14.55 -2.86 -15.81
C PRO A 62 -15.52 -3.77 -15.04
N THR A 63 -15.95 -4.86 -15.67
CA THR A 63 -16.75 -5.88 -14.99
C THR A 63 -15.85 -6.63 -14.02
N ALA A 64 -16.18 -6.60 -12.73
CA ALA A 64 -15.42 -7.32 -11.71
C ALA A 64 -15.47 -8.83 -11.96
N ARG A 65 -14.32 -9.50 -11.91
CA ARG A 65 -14.27 -10.97 -11.94
C ARG A 65 -14.64 -11.52 -10.56
N ALA A 66 -15.31 -12.67 -10.56
CA ALA A 66 -15.58 -13.43 -9.35
C ALA A 66 -14.29 -14.15 -8.90
N GLY A 67 -13.43 -13.44 -8.18
CA GLY A 67 -12.19 -13.98 -7.61
C GLY A 67 -10.92 -13.43 -8.25
N LEU A 68 -9.79 -13.79 -7.63
CA LEU A 68 -8.44 -13.49 -8.08
C LEU A 68 -7.73 -14.81 -8.33
N GLU A 69 -7.10 -14.94 -9.49
CA GLU A 69 -6.34 -16.13 -9.87
C GLU A 69 -4.94 -15.68 -10.30
N ALA A 70 -3.92 -16.30 -9.72
CA ALA A 70 -2.55 -16.05 -10.11
C ALA A 70 -2.27 -16.74 -11.45
N THR A 71 -1.40 -16.15 -12.27
CA THR A 71 -0.92 -16.79 -13.51
C THR A 71 -0.33 -18.18 -13.24
N ASP A 72 0.33 -18.35 -12.08
CA ASP A 72 0.76 -19.66 -11.55
C ASP A 72 0.24 -19.82 -10.10
N PRO A 73 -0.74 -20.70 -9.85
CA PRO A 73 -1.33 -20.91 -8.53
C PRO A 73 -0.36 -21.44 -7.48
N THR A 74 0.73 -22.09 -7.90
CA THR A 74 1.72 -22.67 -6.96
C THR A 74 2.71 -21.63 -6.45
N SER A 75 2.82 -20.50 -7.14
CA SER A 75 3.80 -19.47 -6.86
C SER A 75 3.35 -18.43 -5.83
N VAL A 76 2.04 -18.23 -5.65
CA VAL A 76 1.48 -17.17 -4.80
C VAL A 76 0.50 -17.73 -3.78
N THR A 77 0.82 -17.54 -2.49
CA THR A 77 -0.11 -17.77 -1.38
C THR A 77 -0.34 -16.49 -0.60
N LEU A 78 -1.51 -15.85 -0.82
CA LEU A 78 -1.87 -14.63 -0.11
C LEU A 78 -2.23 -14.88 1.36
N ALA A 79 -2.64 -16.10 1.71
CA ALA A 79 -2.97 -16.51 3.08
C ALA A 79 -1.76 -17.06 3.86
N SER A 80 -0.54 -16.64 3.53
CA SER A 80 0.69 -17.21 4.11
C SER A 80 1.02 -16.68 5.52
N GLY A 81 0.30 -15.66 5.99
CA GLY A 81 0.59 -14.97 7.26
C GLY A 81 1.84 -14.09 7.24
N LYS A 82 2.46 -13.92 6.06
CA LYS A 82 3.64 -13.08 5.84
C LYS A 82 3.23 -11.75 5.19
N PRO A 83 3.81 -10.60 5.58
CA PRO A 83 3.63 -9.36 4.84
C PRO A 83 4.04 -9.51 3.38
N ALA A 84 3.25 -8.96 2.46
CA ALA A 84 3.51 -8.98 1.03
C ALA A 84 3.27 -7.60 0.44
N LEU A 85 4.11 -7.22 -0.52
CA LEU A 85 3.88 -6.05 -1.36
C LEU A 85 3.02 -6.47 -2.56
N VAL A 86 1.91 -5.77 -2.78
CA VAL A 86 0.99 -6.02 -3.89
C VAL A 86 0.95 -4.77 -4.77
N GLU A 87 1.28 -4.96 -6.05
CA GLU A 87 1.24 -3.89 -7.05
C GLU A 87 0.01 -4.06 -7.95
N PHE A 88 -0.71 -2.97 -8.19
CA PHE A 88 -1.87 -2.93 -9.07
C PHE A 88 -1.48 -2.29 -10.40
N PHE A 89 -1.70 -3.01 -11.49
CA PHE A 89 -1.49 -2.53 -12.85
C PHE A 89 -2.65 -2.96 -13.74
N ALA A 90 -2.72 -2.36 -14.92
CA ALA A 90 -3.68 -2.71 -15.95
C ALA A 90 -3.14 -2.35 -17.33
N PHE A 91 -3.65 -3.05 -18.36
CA PHE A 91 -3.16 -2.97 -19.73
C PHE A 91 -4.17 -2.30 -20.69
N TRP A 92 -4.91 -1.30 -20.21
CA TRP A 92 -5.85 -0.54 -21.05
C TRP A 92 -5.14 0.30 -22.11
#